data_AF-A0AAU4U0Q4-F1
#
_entry.id   AF-A0AAU4U0Q4-F1
#
_cell.length_a   1.000
_cell.length_b   1.000
_cell.length_c   1.000
_cell.angle_alpha   90.00
_cell.angle_beta   90.00
_cell.angle_gamma   90.00
#
_symmetry.space_group_name_H-M   'P 1'
#
loop_
_entity.id
_entity.type
_entity.pdbx_description
1 polymer ?
#
loop_
_entity_poly.entity_id
_entity_poly.type
_entity_poly.pdbx_seq_one_letter_code
_entity_poly.pdbx_strand_id
1 'polypeptide(L)'
;MSPKKQSTAARKARAEARQGAKFTAALRAASPDPVSPEWDDLVVSVLSAVVAEHGVVPVTVIWDEDARHSMVQRDNGVRWGVAEPAADGVVIREVRGDVGVVPKGTRVPVPHRLDDGQVEVAALWPVVWCSNDQPFWRYVHNGWSVEQPGDFPHALDPVCPSPDLPYEVRIYYVPDGIGGEDHTGGAPSWWTRAWCGRLDKAVLLADALVAHRLSSPSRPAGGDCGDLRAEVWEHSTTDLGTLPARVHQVDADPDRPVVPRLPFNAWPKGRPASSEPTPEPTWFQGEKHPPTYDLRVWSEADGWATLAWFVGGRSPAGIAATLLRVGTGGPYAWAETWGPHFPGAHAHDWTQEGRSLMDRHPDESYAEGTARYDEKRRQETADLAAALAGRSGGALTTEQAAARIEAGGQKYRDFLLVGQICIMDALNEKRLAAEGDERLRMRKALDALEKHHQVDDLVIELTRAHMATNRRDAHYTEGAKRWRERALQEYLEPGEDVAGVDGLTA
;
A
#
# COMPACT_ATOMS: atom_id res chain seq x y z
N MET A 1 15.42 4.84 31.05
CA MET A 1 14.11 4.93 30.37
C MET A 1 13.02 5.07 31.42
N SER A 2 12.47 6.26 31.60
CA SER A 2 11.34 6.46 32.53
C SER A 2 10.05 5.96 31.89
N PRO A 3 9.18 5.23 32.61
CA PRO A 3 7.91 4.78 32.05
C PRO A 3 7.02 5.99 31.74
N LYS A 4 6.53 6.08 30.50
CA LYS A 4 5.58 7.11 30.06
C LYS A 4 4.39 7.13 31.02
N LYS A 5 4.18 8.22 31.77
CA LYS A 5 3.00 8.41 32.62
C LYS A 5 1.76 8.40 31.72
N GLN A 6 0.90 7.40 31.88
CA GLN A 6 -0.39 7.36 31.20
C GLN A 6 -1.27 8.54 31.64
N SER A 7 -2.01 9.12 30.69
CA SER A 7 -2.94 10.22 31.00
C SER A 7 -4.08 9.75 31.92
N THR A 8 -4.51 10.64 32.82
CA THR A 8 -5.57 10.38 33.81
C THR A 8 -6.90 9.98 33.15
N ALA A 9 -7.18 10.52 31.96
CA ALA A 9 -8.36 10.22 31.16
C ALA A 9 -8.36 8.77 30.62
N ALA A 10 -7.23 8.29 30.11
CA ALA A 10 -7.10 6.90 29.65
C ALA A 10 -7.27 5.90 30.81
N ARG A 11 -6.85 6.29 32.02
CA ARG A 11 -7.04 5.47 33.23
C ARG A 11 -8.52 5.40 33.64
N LYS A 12 -9.25 6.52 33.57
CA LYS A 12 -10.70 6.56 33.80
C LYS A 12 -11.47 5.77 32.75
N ALA A 13 -11.16 5.97 31.46
CA ALA A 13 -11.81 5.26 30.36
C ALA A 13 -11.62 3.74 30.44
N ARG A 14 -10.45 3.26 30.91
CA ARG A 14 -10.24 1.82 31.16
C ARG A 14 -11.03 1.29 32.34
N ALA A 15 -11.23 2.10 33.39
CA ALA A 15 -12.05 1.72 34.53
C ALA A 15 -13.52 1.57 34.14
N GLU A 16 -14.04 2.48 33.32
CA GLU A 16 -15.40 2.42 32.78
C GLU A 16 -15.56 1.31 31.73
N ALA A 17 -14.55 1.07 30.89
CA ALA A 17 -14.58 -0.05 29.95
C ALA A 17 -14.64 -1.42 30.64
N ARG A 18 -14.00 -1.54 31.81
CA ARG A 18 -14.12 -2.74 32.67
C ARG A 18 -15.53 -2.91 33.27
N GLN A 19 -16.34 -1.86 33.29
CA GLN A 19 -17.73 -1.88 33.74
C GLN A 19 -18.73 -2.05 32.59
N GLY A 20 -18.25 -2.38 31.37
CA GLY A 20 -19.10 -2.70 30.22
C GLY A 20 -19.33 -1.54 29.24
N ALA A 21 -18.77 -0.35 29.50
CA ALA A 21 -18.80 0.74 28.53
C ALA A 21 -17.85 0.49 27.35
N LYS A 22 -18.19 0.94 26.15
CA LYS A 22 -17.21 0.96 25.06
C LYS A 22 -16.10 1.94 25.42
N PHE A 23 -14.85 1.49 25.40
CA PHE A 23 -13.68 2.29 25.80
C PHE A 23 -13.61 3.65 25.10
N THR A 24 -13.99 3.71 23.82
CA THR A 24 -14.04 4.94 23.03
C THR A 24 -15.12 5.93 23.51
N ALA A 25 -16.28 5.43 23.94
CA ALA A 25 -17.34 6.26 24.51
C ALA A 25 -16.94 6.79 25.89
N ALA A 26 -16.35 5.93 26.73
CA ALA A 26 -15.81 6.31 28.04
C ALA A 26 -14.66 7.33 27.92
N LEU A 27 -13.84 7.23 26.87
CA LEU A 27 -12.77 8.19 26.60
C LEU A 27 -13.31 9.56 26.20
N ARG A 28 -14.40 9.63 25.41
CA ARG A 28 -15.08 10.90 25.10
C ARG A 28 -15.76 11.52 26.31
N ALA A 29 -16.40 10.71 27.17
CA ALA A 29 -16.99 11.21 28.40
C ALA A 29 -15.94 11.75 29.39
N ALA A 30 -14.76 11.13 29.42
CA ALA A 30 -13.63 11.57 30.26
C ALA A 30 -12.88 12.80 29.73
N SER A 31 -13.05 13.13 28.45
CA SER A 31 -12.53 14.34 27.78
C SER A 31 -13.61 14.88 26.83
N PRO A 32 -14.64 15.55 27.36
CA PRO A 32 -15.72 16.12 26.54
C PRO A 32 -15.15 17.15 25.56
N ASP A 33 -15.79 17.25 24.40
CA ASP A 33 -15.49 18.31 23.44
C ASP A 33 -15.76 19.68 24.11
N PRO A 34 -14.91 20.68 23.89
CA PRO A 34 -15.16 22.01 24.43
C PRO A 34 -16.49 22.56 23.89
N VAL A 35 -17.20 23.25 24.78
CA VAL A 35 -18.35 24.12 24.43
C VAL A 35 -17.91 25.10 23.35
N SER A 36 -18.82 25.45 22.42
CA SER A 36 -18.55 26.40 21.31
C SER A 36 -17.66 27.54 21.79
N PRO A 37 -16.49 27.76 21.16
CA PRO A 37 -15.56 28.76 21.66
C PRO A 37 -16.18 30.15 21.53
N GLU A 38 -16.03 30.99 22.56
CA GLU A 38 -16.32 32.42 22.46
C GLU A 38 -15.22 33.05 21.59
N TRP A 39 -15.56 33.37 20.34
CA TRP A 39 -14.68 34.07 19.41
C TRP A 39 -14.95 35.58 19.47
N ASP A 40 -13.98 36.37 19.01
CA ASP A 40 -14.18 37.80 18.83
C ASP A 40 -15.11 38.04 17.63
N ASP A 41 -16.34 38.49 17.90
CA ASP A 41 -17.37 38.78 16.89
C ASP A 41 -16.88 39.77 15.83
N LEU A 42 -16.00 40.73 16.18
CA LEU A 42 -15.44 41.68 15.23
C LEU A 42 -14.51 40.96 14.24
N VAL A 43 -13.64 40.08 14.73
CA VAL A 43 -12.73 39.30 13.87
C VAL A 43 -13.53 38.40 12.93
N VAL A 44 -14.53 37.69 13.44
CA VAL A 44 -15.39 36.83 12.62
C VAL A 44 -16.13 37.65 11.57
N SER A 45 -16.72 38.79 11.94
CA SER A 45 -17.47 39.65 11.04
C SER A 45 -16.59 40.22 9.92
N VAL A 46 -15.38 40.69 10.24
CA VAL A 46 -14.50 41.31 9.24
C VAL A 46 -13.92 40.26 8.31
N LEU A 47 -13.44 39.12 8.82
CA LEU A 47 -12.96 38.03 7.97
C LEU A 47 -14.06 37.48 7.05
N SER A 48 -15.29 37.35 7.56
CA SER A 48 -16.42 36.91 6.74
C SER A 48 -16.72 37.88 5.61
N ALA A 49 -16.60 39.20 5.85
CA ALA A 49 -16.76 40.21 4.81
C ALA A 49 -15.66 40.13 3.74
N VAL A 50 -14.39 39.93 4.15
CA VAL A 50 -13.26 39.75 3.22
C VAL A 50 -13.47 38.53 2.33
N VAL A 51 -13.87 37.40 2.91
CA VAL A 51 -14.16 36.16 2.16
C VAL A 51 -15.36 36.34 1.23
N ALA A 52 -16.42 37.03 1.67
CA ALA A 52 -17.59 37.32 0.84
C ALA A 52 -17.21 38.14 -0.40
N GLU A 53 -16.37 39.17 -0.22
CA GLU A 53 -15.99 40.09 -1.29
C GLU A 53 -14.97 39.47 -2.26
N HIS A 54 -13.93 38.81 -1.72
CA HIS A 54 -12.76 38.42 -2.51
C HIS A 54 -12.57 36.91 -2.66
N GLY A 55 -13.18 36.08 -1.81
CA GLY A 55 -12.94 34.63 -1.77
C GLY A 55 -11.52 34.23 -1.33
N VAL A 56 -10.68 35.20 -0.99
CA VAL A 56 -9.29 35.03 -0.53
C VAL A 56 -9.06 35.85 0.73
N VAL A 57 -8.26 35.33 1.66
CA VAL A 57 -7.82 36.07 2.85
C VAL A 57 -6.32 36.38 2.79
N PRO A 58 -5.89 37.59 3.21
CA PRO A 58 -4.48 37.88 3.37
C PRO A 58 -3.84 36.95 4.40
N VAL A 59 -2.68 36.38 4.09
CA VAL A 59 -1.92 35.51 4.99
C VAL A 59 -0.54 36.11 5.27
N THR A 60 -0.23 36.30 6.55
CA THR A 60 1.09 36.76 7.01
C THR A 60 1.79 35.66 7.77
N VAL A 61 3.01 35.32 7.39
CA VAL A 61 3.80 34.26 8.06
C VAL A 61 4.89 34.90 8.92
N ILE A 62 4.88 34.56 10.21
CA ILE A 62 5.96 34.88 11.16
C ILE A 62 6.87 33.67 11.23
N TRP A 63 8.03 33.78 10.58
CA TRP A 63 9.03 32.73 10.50
C TRP A 63 9.82 32.61 11.81
N ASP A 64 10.08 31.38 12.26
CA ASP A 64 10.98 31.10 13.38
C ASP A 64 12.40 30.94 12.83
N GLU A 65 13.23 31.97 13.01
CA GLU A 65 14.61 31.96 12.52
C GLU A 65 15.46 30.81 13.12
N ASP A 66 15.13 30.35 14.33
CA ASP A 66 15.79 29.21 14.96
C ASP A 66 15.30 27.87 14.38
N ALA A 67 14.01 27.76 14.04
CA ALA A 67 13.45 26.59 13.35
C ALA A 67 14.05 26.42 11.95
N ARG A 68 14.31 27.54 11.25
CA ARG A 68 14.88 27.58 9.90
C ARG A 68 16.26 26.94 9.80
N HIS A 69 17.05 26.93 10.87
CA HIS A 69 18.38 26.27 10.90
C HIS A 69 18.31 24.81 11.34
N SER A 70 17.26 24.42 12.07
CA SER A 70 17.06 23.07 12.61
C SER A 70 16.39 22.11 11.61
N MET A 71 15.59 22.62 10.67
CA MET A 71 14.75 21.79 9.80
C MET A 71 15.37 21.48 8.42
N VAL A 72 16.51 22.07 8.08
CA VAL A 72 17.22 21.86 6.80
C VAL A 72 17.75 20.42 6.63
N GLN A 73 17.68 19.56 7.67
CA GLN A 73 18.33 18.24 7.62
C GLN A 73 17.43 17.02 7.85
N ARG A 74 16.10 17.13 8.03
CA ARG A 74 15.31 15.92 8.38
C ARG A 74 14.12 15.54 7.50
N ASP A 75 13.31 16.45 6.95
CA ASP A 75 12.06 16.01 6.26
C ASP A 75 11.69 16.87 5.05
N ASN A 76 12.26 16.60 3.86
CA ASN A 76 11.76 17.02 2.52
C ASN A 76 11.22 18.47 2.35
N GLY A 77 11.63 19.43 3.18
CA GLY A 77 11.08 20.80 3.14
C GLY A 77 9.65 20.97 3.69
N VAL A 78 9.22 20.06 4.56
CA VAL A 78 7.95 20.12 5.32
C VAL A 78 8.02 21.24 6.37
N ARG A 79 6.94 22.00 6.56
CA ARG A 79 6.81 23.06 7.58
C ARG A 79 5.46 23.02 8.29
N TRP A 80 5.45 23.52 9.53
CA TRP A 80 4.30 23.53 10.42
C TRP A 80 4.07 24.93 10.99
N GLY A 81 2.80 25.26 11.25
CA GLY A 81 2.43 26.54 11.81
C GLY A 81 1.14 26.49 12.61
N VAL A 82 0.88 27.56 13.35
CA VAL A 82 -0.41 27.82 14.02
C VAL A 82 -1.05 29.03 13.36
N ALA A 83 -2.25 28.84 12.82
CA ALA A 83 -3.06 29.90 12.25
C ALA A 83 -3.83 30.66 13.34
N GLU A 84 -3.64 31.97 13.36
CA GLU A 84 -4.29 32.93 14.25
C GLU A 84 -5.15 33.88 13.39
N PRO A 85 -6.49 33.84 13.52
CA PRO A 85 -7.35 34.77 12.79
C PRO A 85 -7.20 36.19 13.37
N ALA A 86 -7.11 37.17 12.48
CA ALA A 86 -7.02 38.59 12.78
C ALA A 86 -8.01 39.38 11.91
N ALA A 87 -8.29 40.63 12.26
CA ALA A 87 -9.24 41.45 11.50
C ALA A 87 -8.75 41.75 10.07
N ASP A 88 -7.45 41.71 9.82
CA ASP A 88 -6.82 41.98 8.52
C ASP A 88 -6.41 40.71 7.75
N GLY A 89 -6.73 39.51 8.26
CA GLY A 89 -6.40 38.25 7.61
C GLY A 89 -6.05 37.14 8.60
N VAL A 90 -5.16 36.23 8.18
CA VAL A 90 -4.67 35.13 9.02
C VAL A 90 -3.16 35.29 9.25
N VAL A 91 -2.74 35.23 10.51
CA VAL A 91 -1.33 35.19 10.88
C VAL A 91 -0.92 33.74 11.15
N ILE A 92 0.09 33.24 10.45
CA ILE A 92 0.66 31.92 10.69
C ILE A 92 1.97 32.10 11.47
N ARG A 93 2.06 31.52 12.66
CA ARG A 93 3.32 31.42 13.41
C ARG A 93 3.97 30.08 13.15
N GLU A 94 5.16 30.07 12.56
CA GLU A 94 5.91 28.84 12.31
C GLU A 94 6.30 28.16 13.62
N VAL A 95 6.19 26.83 13.64
CA VAL A 95 6.53 25.99 14.79
C VAL A 95 7.40 24.82 14.34
N ARG A 96 8.20 24.27 15.27
CA ARG A 96 9.20 23.24 14.98
C ARG A 96 8.63 21.85 14.65
N GLY A 97 7.33 21.65 14.84
CA GLY A 97 6.63 20.39 14.60
C GLY A 97 5.15 20.51 14.95
N ASP A 98 4.37 19.47 14.71
CA ASP A 98 2.92 19.39 14.93
C ASP A 98 2.53 18.94 16.36
N VAL A 99 3.45 18.24 17.04
CA VAL A 99 3.16 17.59 18.33
C VAL A 99 3.01 18.60 19.47
N GLY A 100 1.84 18.63 20.10
CA GLY A 100 1.56 19.33 21.35
C GLY A 100 1.56 20.86 21.25
N VAL A 101 1.55 21.42 20.05
CA VAL A 101 1.67 22.87 19.82
C VAL A 101 0.42 23.63 20.27
N VAL A 102 -0.75 23.05 20.09
CA VAL A 102 -2.02 23.61 20.55
C VAL A 102 -2.78 22.58 21.39
N PRO A 103 -3.49 23.00 22.45
CA PRO A 103 -4.32 22.11 23.24
C PRO A 103 -5.38 21.40 22.38
N LYS A 104 -5.65 20.15 22.73
CA LYS A 104 -6.76 19.38 22.16
C LYS A 104 -8.08 20.17 22.26
N GLY A 105 -8.87 20.20 21.19
CA GLY A 105 -10.15 20.92 21.18
C GLY A 105 -10.05 22.43 20.90
N THR A 106 -8.85 23.00 20.73
CA THR A 106 -8.70 24.40 20.30
C THR A 106 -9.34 24.59 18.92
N ARG A 107 -10.13 25.64 18.72
CA ARG A 107 -10.77 25.95 17.42
C ARG A 107 -10.63 27.42 17.08
N VAL A 108 -10.41 27.70 15.80
CA VAL A 108 -10.41 29.05 15.23
C VAL A 108 -11.57 29.20 14.23
N PRO A 109 -12.19 30.40 14.15
CA PRO A 109 -13.17 30.71 13.12
C PRO A 109 -12.50 30.75 11.76
N VAL A 110 -13.06 30.03 10.79
CA VAL A 110 -12.62 30.00 9.41
C VAL A 110 -13.81 30.27 8.50
N PRO A 111 -14.07 31.55 8.13
CA PRO A 111 -15.09 31.88 7.16
C PRO A 111 -14.72 31.32 5.79
N HIS A 112 -15.67 30.71 5.10
CA HIS A 112 -15.52 30.17 3.75
C HIS A 112 -16.76 30.46 2.93
N ARG A 113 -16.59 30.55 1.61
CA ARG A 113 -17.65 30.92 0.69
C ARG A 113 -18.25 29.67 0.05
N LEU A 114 -19.57 29.55 0.10
CA LEU A 114 -20.34 28.52 -0.59
C LEU A 114 -20.53 28.87 -2.07
N ASP A 115 -20.90 27.88 -2.88
CA ASP A 115 -21.16 28.04 -4.33
C ASP A 115 -22.26 29.06 -4.63
N ASP A 116 -23.24 29.22 -3.74
CA ASP A 116 -24.31 30.20 -3.85
C ASP A 116 -23.90 31.62 -3.43
N GLY A 117 -22.65 31.78 -2.99
CA GLY A 117 -22.05 33.04 -2.56
C GLY A 117 -22.29 33.40 -1.09
N GLN A 118 -22.98 32.56 -0.32
CA GLN A 118 -23.10 32.74 1.13
C GLN A 118 -21.75 32.45 1.83
N VAL A 119 -21.57 33.03 3.01
CA VAL A 119 -20.39 32.77 3.85
C VAL A 119 -20.82 32.04 5.11
N GLU A 120 -20.19 30.91 5.35
CA GLU A 120 -20.32 30.12 6.57
C GLU A 120 -19.00 30.13 7.35
N VAL A 121 -19.09 29.94 8.67
CA VAL A 121 -17.91 29.93 9.54
C VAL A 121 -17.68 28.53 10.09
N ALA A 122 -16.61 27.90 9.65
CA ALA A 122 -16.17 26.61 10.15
C ALA A 122 -15.34 26.76 11.43
N ALA A 123 -15.47 25.82 12.36
CA ALA A 123 -14.64 25.72 13.56
C ALA A 123 -13.49 24.73 13.31
N LEU A 124 -12.32 25.21 12.87
CA LEU A 124 -11.19 24.35 12.50
C LEU A 124 -10.11 24.29 13.58
N TRP A 125 -9.36 23.19 13.63
CA TRP A 125 -8.15 23.10 14.45
C TRP A 125 -7.05 23.96 13.82
N PRO A 126 -6.37 24.86 14.58
CA PRO A 126 -5.52 25.90 14.01
C PRO A 126 -4.16 25.42 13.49
N VAL A 127 -3.85 24.13 13.59
CA VAL A 127 -2.58 23.61 13.07
C VAL A 127 -2.62 23.58 11.55
N VAL A 128 -1.61 24.20 10.94
CA VAL A 128 -1.45 24.29 9.50
C VAL A 128 -0.10 23.72 9.07
N TRP A 129 -0.03 23.29 7.82
CA TRP A 129 1.18 22.70 7.24
C TRP A 129 1.40 23.16 5.80
N CYS A 130 2.65 23.13 5.34
CA CYS A 130 3.02 23.26 3.93
C CYS A 130 4.28 22.45 3.62
N SER A 131 4.57 22.19 2.34
CA SER A 131 5.82 21.55 1.91
C SER A 131 6.42 22.24 0.70
N ASN A 132 7.69 21.95 0.40
CA ASN A 132 8.32 22.44 -0.83
C ASN A 132 7.60 21.97 -2.11
N ASP A 133 7.07 20.74 -2.09
CA ASP A 133 6.36 20.17 -3.24
C ASP A 133 4.94 20.73 -3.39
N GLN A 134 4.39 21.31 -2.31
CA GLN A 134 3.05 21.90 -2.29
C GLN A 134 3.09 23.15 -1.39
N PRO A 135 3.59 24.29 -1.90
CA PRO A 135 3.99 25.46 -1.11
C PRO A 135 2.81 26.35 -0.68
N PHE A 136 1.71 25.73 -0.28
CA PHE A 136 0.48 26.39 0.18
C PHE A 136 0.18 25.96 1.60
N TRP A 137 -0.21 26.90 2.47
CA TRP A 137 -0.58 26.58 3.84
C TRP A 137 -1.97 25.97 3.89
N ARG A 138 -2.13 24.89 4.66
CA ARG A 138 -3.39 24.16 4.76
C ARG A 138 -3.71 23.76 6.18
N TYR A 139 -4.98 23.83 6.55
CA TYR A 139 -5.45 23.29 7.81
C TYR A 139 -5.27 21.76 7.83
N VAL A 140 -4.59 21.24 8.84
CA VAL A 140 -4.40 19.79 9.00
C VAL A 140 -5.73 19.06 9.19
N HIS A 141 -6.71 19.77 9.74
CA HIS A 141 -8.02 19.25 10.10
C HIS A 141 -8.84 18.72 8.92
N ASN A 142 -8.90 19.48 7.83
CA ASN A 142 -9.72 19.19 6.64
C ASN A 142 -8.97 19.43 5.32
N GLY A 143 -7.74 19.94 5.37
CA GLY A 143 -6.92 20.20 4.19
C GLY A 143 -7.24 21.50 3.43
N TRP A 144 -8.19 22.31 3.89
CA TRP A 144 -8.49 23.58 3.23
C TRP A 144 -7.28 24.51 3.19
N SER A 145 -7.13 25.24 2.09
CA SER A 145 -6.18 26.34 2.00
C SER A 145 -6.48 27.38 3.09
N VAL A 146 -5.42 27.92 3.68
CA VAL A 146 -5.55 29.06 4.60
C VAL A 146 -5.89 30.33 3.83
N GLU A 147 -5.29 30.51 2.65
CA GLU A 147 -5.50 31.64 1.75
C GLU A 147 -6.88 31.63 1.06
N GLN A 148 -7.38 30.43 0.74
CA GLN A 148 -8.69 30.18 0.11
C GLN A 148 -9.49 29.16 0.93
N PRO A 149 -10.06 29.57 2.08
CA PRO A 149 -10.87 28.68 2.89
C PRO A 149 -12.04 28.09 2.12
N GLY A 150 -12.27 26.78 2.26
CA GLY A 150 -13.28 26.04 1.51
C GLY A 150 -12.75 25.32 0.28
N ASP A 151 -11.53 25.63 -0.19
CA ASP A 151 -10.92 24.97 -1.35
C ASP A 151 -9.68 24.13 -0.99
N PHE A 152 -9.42 23.13 -1.83
CA PHE A 152 -8.23 22.29 -1.78
C PHE A 152 -7.22 22.82 -2.81
N PRO A 153 -6.09 23.40 -2.36
CA PRO A 153 -5.15 24.02 -3.28
C PRO A 153 -4.53 22.96 -4.20
N HIS A 154 -4.37 23.30 -5.47
CA HIS A 154 -3.78 22.43 -6.49
C HIS A 154 -2.35 21.99 -6.11
N ALA A 155 -1.97 20.77 -6.49
CA ALA A 155 -0.61 20.27 -6.37
C ALA A 155 0.23 20.61 -7.60
N LEU A 156 1.55 20.40 -7.49
CA LEU A 156 2.44 20.30 -8.64
C LEU A 156 2.07 19.08 -9.50
N ASP A 157 2.32 19.19 -10.79
CA ASP A 157 1.98 18.19 -11.80
C ASP A 157 3.02 17.06 -11.85
N PRO A 158 2.71 15.84 -11.38
CA PRO A 158 3.49 14.65 -11.67
C PRO A 158 3.68 14.44 -13.17
N VAL A 159 4.80 13.82 -13.52
CA VAL A 159 5.13 13.47 -14.90
C VAL A 159 4.48 12.13 -15.24
N CYS A 160 3.91 12.04 -16.44
CA CYS A 160 3.37 10.81 -16.98
C CYS A 160 4.45 9.69 -16.97
N PRO A 161 4.17 8.49 -16.41
CA PRO A 161 5.17 7.42 -16.29
C PRO A 161 5.30 6.55 -17.54
N SER A 162 4.30 6.59 -18.44
CA SER A 162 4.22 5.71 -19.60
C SER A 162 3.39 6.34 -20.72
N PRO A 163 3.79 6.21 -22.01
CA PRO A 163 2.94 6.58 -23.13
C PRO A 163 1.64 5.77 -23.22
N ASP A 164 1.55 4.61 -22.57
CA ASP A 164 0.37 3.75 -22.59
C ASP A 164 -0.68 4.15 -21.52
N LEU A 165 -0.33 5.09 -20.63
CA LEU A 165 -1.14 5.50 -19.49
C LEU A 165 -1.33 7.02 -19.40
N PRO A 166 -2.02 7.66 -20.37
CA PRO A 166 -2.17 9.12 -20.43
C PRO A 166 -3.04 9.72 -19.31
N TYR A 167 -3.87 8.92 -18.63
CA TYR A 167 -4.84 9.44 -17.66
C TYR A 167 -4.39 9.16 -16.23
N GLU A 168 -4.16 10.22 -15.48
CA GLU A 168 -3.81 10.17 -14.08
C GLU A 168 -5.07 10.34 -13.21
N VAL A 169 -5.25 9.49 -12.21
CA VAL A 169 -6.26 9.65 -11.17
C VAL A 169 -5.58 10.14 -9.90
N ARG A 170 -5.85 11.39 -9.50
CA ARG A 170 -5.37 12.01 -8.27
C ARG A 170 -6.46 12.00 -7.22
N ILE A 171 -6.08 11.83 -5.96
CA ILE A 171 -6.96 12.00 -4.81
C ILE A 171 -6.40 13.02 -3.84
N TYR A 172 -7.28 13.82 -3.27
CA TYR A 172 -6.99 14.62 -2.09
C TYR A 172 -7.38 13.82 -0.86
N TYR A 173 -6.37 13.40 -0.09
CA TYR A 173 -6.55 12.59 1.10
C TYR A 173 -6.32 13.42 2.35
N VAL A 174 -7.29 13.38 3.25
CA VAL A 174 -7.20 13.95 4.60
C VAL A 174 -7.11 12.81 5.61
N PRO A 175 -5.98 12.64 6.29
CA PRO A 175 -5.82 11.67 7.38
C PRO A 175 -6.87 11.89 8.47
N ASP A 176 -7.25 10.83 9.20
CA ASP A 176 -8.39 10.83 10.14
C ASP A 176 -8.48 12.12 11.01
N GLY A 177 -9.36 13.05 10.63
CA GLY A 177 -9.60 14.33 11.33
C GLY A 177 -10.15 14.14 12.75
N ILE A 178 -9.94 15.14 13.62
CA ILE A 178 -10.18 15.21 15.10
C ILE A 178 -9.59 14.05 15.94
N GLY A 179 -9.57 12.82 15.44
CA GLY A 179 -8.77 11.71 15.96
C GLY A 179 -7.26 11.97 15.83
N GLY A 180 -6.83 12.76 14.83
CA GLY A 180 -5.45 13.23 14.63
C GLY A 180 -4.94 14.30 15.61
N GLU A 181 -5.71 14.69 16.63
CA GLU A 181 -5.16 15.42 17.79
C GLU A 181 -4.21 14.52 18.63
N ASP A 182 -3.91 13.29 18.19
CA ASP A 182 -3.04 12.31 18.84
C ASP A 182 -1.56 12.33 18.36
N HIS A 183 -1.20 13.31 17.51
CA HIS A 183 0.18 13.64 17.16
C HIS A 183 0.93 12.54 16.37
N THR A 184 0.23 11.66 15.65
CA THR A 184 0.86 10.56 14.89
C THR A 184 0.34 10.33 13.47
N GLY A 185 -0.45 11.24 12.91
CA GLY A 185 -1.04 11.13 11.56
C GLY A 185 -0.32 11.98 10.52
N GLY A 186 -0.30 11.53 9.26
CA GLY A 186 0.23 12.31 8.13
C GLY A 186 -0.53 13.62 7.88
N ALA A 187 -0.14 14.38 6.86
CA ALA A 187 -0.74 15.66 6.53
C ALA A 187 -1.65 15.60 5.28
N PRO A 188 -2.70 16.43 5.19
CA PRO A 188 -3.53 16.55 3.99
C PRO A 188 -2.70 16.84 2.76
N SER A 189 -2.93 16.07 1.70
CA SER A 189 -2.11 16.15 0.50
C SER A 189 -2.77 15.50 -0.70
N TRP A 190 -2.38 15.96 -1.88
CA TRP A 190 -2.65 15.27 -3.14
C TRP A 190 -1.72 14.09 -3.33
N TRP A 191 -2.29 12.99 -3.82
CA TRP A 191 -1.56 11.78 -4.19
C TRP A 191 -2.06 11.29 -5.54
N THR A 192 -1.12 10.98 -6.44
CA THR A 192 -1.43 10.15 -7.59
C THR A 192 -1.82 8.76 -7.10
N ARG A 193 -3.06 8.36 -7.35
CA ARG A 193 -3.59 7.06 -6.91
C ARG A 193 -3.32 5.98 -7.94
N ALA A 194 -3.60 6.29 -9.19
CA ALA A 194 -3.48 5.34 -10.28
C ALA A 194 -3.32 6.03 -11.63
N TRP A 195 -2.89 5.25 -12.61
CA TRP A 195 -2.75 5.62 -14.01
C TRP A 195 -3.56 4.68 -14.88
N CYS A 196 -4.28 5.23 -15.86
CA CYS A 196 -5.23 4.51 -16.70
C CYS A 196 -4.91 4.70 -18.18
N GLY A 197 -5.09 3.65 -18.97
CA GLY A 197 -4.97 3.73 -20.44
C GLY A 197 -6.18 4.34 -21.15
N ARG A 198 -7.29 4.59 -20.43
CA ARG A 198 -8.53 5.15 -21.00
C ARG A 198 -9.23 6.09 -20.02
N LEU A 199 -9.85 7.15 -20.56
CA LEU A 199 -10.55 8.18 -19.80
C LEU A 199 -11.76 7.63 -19.03
N ASP A 200 -12.58 6.78 -19.66
CA ASP A 200 -13.77 6.22 -19.03
C ASP A 200 -13.44 5.38 -17.78
N LYS A 201 -12.32 4.65 -17.81
CA LYS A 201 -11.82 3.90 -16.65
C LYS A 201 -11.28 4.81 -15.55
N ALA A 202 -10.60 5.90 -15.92
CA ALA A 202 -10.08 6.89 -14.98
C ALA A 202 -11.22 7.62 -14.25
N VAL A 203 -12.25 8.04 -14.99
CA VAL A 203 -13.47 8.68 -14.43
C VAL A 203 -14.20 7.71 -13.50
N LEU A 204 -14.43 6.46 -13.94
CA LEU A 204 -15.07 5.44 -13.10
C LEU A 204 -14.31 5.23 -11.79
N LEU A 205 -12.98 5.19 -11.84
CA LEU A 205 -12.15 5.02 -10.66
C LEU A 205 -12.20 6.26 -9.75
N ALA A 206 -12.09 7.46 -10.30
CA ALA A 206 -12.18 8.72 -9.55
C ALA A 206 -13.53 8.83 -8.80
N ASP A 207 -14.64 8.56 -9.50
CA ASP A 207 -15.98 8.57 -8.90
C ASP A 207 -16.10 7.53 -7.79
N ALA A 208 -15.59 6.32 -8.01
CA ALA A 208 -15.65 5.26 -7.01
C ALA A 208 -14.85 5.60 -5.74
N LEU A 209 -13.71 6.28 -5.87
CA LEU A 209 -12.84 6.64 -4.74
C LEU A 209 -13.51 7.59 -3.75
N VAL A 210 -14.40 8.46 -4.21
CA VAL A 210 -15.08 9.45 -3.35
C VAL A 210 -16.56 9.14 -3.09
N ALA A 211 -17.20 8.24 -3.85
CA ALA A 211 -18.62 7.93 -3.69
C ALA A 211 -18.95 7.12 -2.41
N HIS A 212 -17.97 6.45 -1.81
CA HIS A 212 -18.17 5.63 -0.61
C HIS A 212 -17.01 5.81 0.38
N ARG A 213 -17.25 5.44 1.64
CA ARG A 213 -16.20 5.37 2.66
C ARG A 213 -15.93 3.95 3.13
N LEU A 214 -14.68 3.62 3.42
CA LEU A 214 -14.32 2.35 4.05
C LEU A 214 -14.88 2.30 5.48
N SER A 215 -15.49 1.17 5.83
CA SER A 215 -16.06 0.94 7.16
C SER A 215 -15.00 0.96 8.27
N SER A 216 -14.93 2.05 9.04
CA SER A 216 -14.22 2.07 10.32
C SER A 216 -15.18 2.43 11.46
N PRO A 217 -15.39 1.54 12.44
CA PRO A 217 -16.30 1.79 13.56
C PRO A 217 -15.82 2.90 14.52
N SER A 218 -14.65 3.48 14.29
CA SER A 218 -14.09 4.61 15.05
C SER A 218 -14.33 5.98 14.41
N ARG A 219 -14.88 6.06 13.19
CA ARG A 219 -15.09 7.30 12.45
C ARG A 219 -16.50 7.86 12.73
N PRO A 220 -16.66 8.96 13.48
CA PRO A 220 -17.95 9.61 13.56
C PRO A 220 -18.33 10.15 12.18
N ALA A 221 -19.57 9.94 11.76
CA ALA A 221 -20.19 10.82 10.78
C ALA A 221 -20.16 12.24 11.37
N GLY A 222 -19.61 13.20 10.62
CA GLY A 222 -19.47 14.59 11.06
C GLY A 222 -18.06 15.20 10.98
N GLY A 223 -17.09 14.55 10.31
CA GLY A 223 -15.81 15.19 9.96
C GLY A 223 -15.38 14.83 8.55
N ASP A 224 -14.97 15.83 7.76
CA ASP A 224 -14.49 15.69 6.39
C ASP A 224 -13.10 15.04 6.35
N CYS A 225 -13.03 13.72 6.51
CA CYS A 225 -11.78 12.97 6.41
C CYS A 225 -11.86 11.79 5.42
N GLY A 226 -10.68 11.30 5.01
CA GLY A 226 -10.51 10.30 3.96
C GLY A 226 -10.26 10.92 2.59
N ASP A 227 -10.61 10.19 1.53
CA ASP A 227 -10.57 10.70 0.16
C ASP A 227 -11.72 11.71 0.00
N LEU A 228 -11.39 12.98 -0.21
CA LEU A 228 -12.34 14.10 -0.24
C LEU A 228 -12.59 14.67 -1.63
N ARG A 229 -11.59 14.62 -2.50
CA ARG A 229 -11.69 15.02 -3.90
C ARG A 229 -10.92 14.03 -4.75
N ALA A 230 -11.45 13.70 -5.92
CA ALA A 230 -10.71 13.00 -6.95
C ALA A 230 -10.71 13.83 -8.24
N GLU A 231 -9.58 13.82 -8.93
CA GLU A 231 -9.41 14.50 -10.21
C GLU A 231 -8.82 13.53 -11.23
N VAL A 232 -9.22 13.70 -12.50
CA VAL A 232 -8.57 13.04 -13.63
C VAL A 232 -7.83 14.09 -14.45
N TRP A 233 -6.56 13.82 -14.68
CA TRP A 233 -5.67 14.65 -15.48
C TRP A 233 -5.22 13.89 -16.72
N GLU A 234 -5.34 14.54 -17.87
CA GLU A 234 -4.83 14.04 -19.14
C GLU A 234 -3.44 14.61 -19.39
N HIS A 235 -2.50 13.70 -19.65
CA HIS A 235 -1.10 14.00 -19.92
C HIS A 235 -0.78 13.81 -21.39
N SER A 236 0.04 14.70 -21.94
CA SER A 236 0.66 14.50 -23.25
C SER A 236 1.66 13.34 -23.17
N THR A 237 1.45 12.30 -23.98
CA THR A 237 2.33 11.12 -24.03
C THR A 237 3.46 11.27 -25.06
N THR A 238 3.39 12.30 -25.90
CA THR A 238 4.38 12.58 -26.95
C THR A 238 5.28 13.77 -26.63
N ASP A 239 4.81 14.69 -25.79
CA ASP A 239 5.56 15.87 -25.35
C ASP A 239 5.36 16.08 -23.85
N LEU A 240 6.32 15.59 -23.05
CA LEU A 240 6.33 15.72 -21.59
C LEU A 240 6.52 17.16 -21.10
N GLY A 241 6.82 18.11 -21.99
CA GLY A 241 6.89 19.53 -21.67
C GLY A 241 5.53 20.23 -21.69
N THR A 242 4.50 19.59 -22.26
CA THR A 242 3.13 20.10 -22.23
C THR A 242 2.51 19.86 -20.85
N LEU A 243 1.99 20.92 -20.22
CA LEU A 243 1.31 20.83 -18.93
C LEU A 243 0.04 19.95 -19.05
N PRO A 244 -0.25 19.11 -18.05
CA PRO A 244 -1.44 18.27 -18.09
C PRO A 244 -2.70 19.10 -17.95
N ALA A 245 -3.80 18.57 -18.48
CA ALA A 245 -5.12 19.20 -18.42
C ALA A 245 -6.05 18.40 -17.51
N ARG A 246 -6.71 19.07 -16.56
CA ARG A 246 -7.77 18.43 -15.76
C ARG A 246 -9.00 18.23 -16.62
N VAL A 247 -9.44 16.98 -16.75
CA VAL A 247 -10.58 16.57 -17.58
C VAL A 247 -11.78 16.09 -16.77
N HIS A 248 -11.59 15.80 -15.48
CA HIS A 248 -12.66 15.43 -14.55
C HIS A 248 -12.32 15.87 -13.12
N GLN A 249 -13.35 16.24 -12.35
CA GLN A 249 -13.25 16.52 -10.91
C GLN A 249 -14.53 16.05 -10.24
N VAL A 250 -14.39 15.39 -9.10
CA VAL A 250 -15.52 14.95 -8.27
C VAL A 250 -15.17 15.12 -6.79
N ASP A 251 -16.10 15.70 -6.05
CA ASP A 251 -16.01 15.90 -4.61
C ASP A 251 -16.79 14.82 -3.86
N ALA A 252 -16.27 14.42 -2.70
CA ALA A 252 -16.91 13.47 -1.84
C ALA A 252 -18.12 14.11 -1.14
N ASP A 253 -19.27 13.44 -1.20
CA ASP A 253 -20.41 13.82 -0.36
C ASP A 253 -20.04 13.60 1.13
N PRO A 254 -20.27 14.58 2.03
CA PRO A 254 -20.07 14.42 3.47
C PRO A 254 -20.85 13.22 4.06
N ASP A 255 -22.02 12.93 3.49
CA ASP A 255 -22.92 11.85 3.90
C ASP A 255 -22.73 10.55 3.10
N ARG A 256 -21.64 10.45 2.32
CA ARG A 256 -21.37 9.27 1.48
C ARG A 256 -21.46 7.96 2.26
N PRO A 257 -22.14 6.94 1.71
CA PRO A 257 -22.40 5.70 2.41
C PRO A 257 -21.12 4.91 2.68
N VAL A 258 -21.16 4.11 3.74
CA VAL A 258 -20.12 3.12 4.02
C VAL A 258 -20.23 1.99 2.99
N VAL A 259 -19.10 1.54 2.44
CA VAL A 259 -19.08 0.33 1.58
C VAL A 259 -19.71 -0.85 2.33
N PRO A 260 -20.73 -1.52 1.77
CA PRO A 260 -21.28 -2.73 2.36
C PRO A 260 -20.20 -3.80 2.50
N ARG A 261 -20.09 -4.40 3.69
CA ARG A 261 -19.23 -5.57 3.89
C ARG A 261 -19.96 -6.81 3.36
N LEU A 262 -19.27 -7.61 2.55
CA LEU A 262 -19.78 -8.96 2.27
C LEU A 262 -19.84 -9.74 3.58
N PRO A 263 -20.96 -10.45 3.84
CA PRO A 263 -20.98 -11.42 4.91
C PRO A 263 -19.87 -12.45 4.72
N PHE A 264 -19.29 -12.91 5.83
CA PHE A 264 -18.33 -14.00 5.81
C PHE A 264 -18.94 -15.22 5.12
N ASN A 265 -18.24 -15.78 4.12
CA ASN A 265 -18.70 -16.87 3.24
C ASN A 265 -19.82 -16.56 2.24
N ALA A 266 -20.16 -15.28 2.00
CA ALA A 266 -21.09 -14.90 0.93
C ALA A 266 -20.38 -14.69 -0.43
N TRP A 267 -19.31 -15.45 -0.68
CA TRP A 267 -18.56 -15.36 -1.93
C TRP A 267 -19.48 -15.73 -3.10
N PRO A 268 -19.63 -14.89 -4.13
CA PRO A 268 -20.49 -15.21 -5.25
C PRO A 268 -20.01 -16.50 -5.96
N LYS A 269 -20.94 -17.36 -6.41
CA LYS A 269 -20.54 -18.57 -7.14
C LYS A 269 -20.15 -18.21 -8.58
N GLY A 270 -19.32 -19.05 -9.19
CA GLY A 270 -19.03 -18.97 -10.63
C GLY A 270 -17.98 -17.93 -11.01
N ARG A 271 -17.00 -17.66 -10.13
CA ARG A 271 -15.86 -16.83 -10.47
C ARG A 271 -15.15 -17.37 -11.73
N PRO A 272 -14.93 -16.54 -12.76
CA PRO A 272 -14.15 -16.91 -13.94
C PRO A 272 -12.72 -17.30 -13.57
N ALA A 273 -12.12 -18.21 -14.36
CA ALA A 273 -10.70 -18.52 -14.22
C ALA A 273 -9.85 -17.28 -14.45
N SER A 274 -8.79 -17.12 -13.65
CA SER A 274 -7.81 -16.05 -13.84
C SER A 274 -7.17 -16.18 -15.22
N SER A 275 -7.02 -15.07 -15.94
CA SER A 275 -6.24 -15.03 -17.17
C SER A 275 -4.74 -14.86 -16.87
N GLU A 276 -3.91 -15.04 -17.89
CA GLU A 276 -2.47 -14.72 -17.80
C GLU A 276 -2.24 -13.27 -17.38
N PRO A 277 -1.14 -12.96 -16.65
CA PRO A 277 -0.84 -11.61 -16.22
C PRO A 277 -0.80 -10.61 -17.38
N THR A 278 -1.37 -9.42 -17.21
CA THR A 278 -1.24 -8.34 -18.20
C THR A 278 0.25 -7.95 -18.31
N PRO A 279 0.83 -7.81 -19.51
CA PRO A 279 2.17 -7.26 -19.67
C PRO A 279 2.28 -5.87 -19.00
N GLU A 280 3.47 -5.53 -18.52
CA GLU A 280 3.71 -4.17 -18.02
C GLU A 280 3.62 -3.15 -19.18
N PRO A 281 3.13 -1.92 -18.90
CA PRO A 281 3.24 -0.80 -19.81
C PRO A 281 4.69 -0.50 -20.15
N THR A 282 4.90 0.17 -21.28
CA THR A 282 6.23 0.67 -21.61
C THR A 282 6.52 1.88 -20.70
N TRP A 283 7.49 1.78 -19.81
CA TRP A 283 7.88 2.90 -18.95
C TRP A 283 8.80 3.88 -19.69
N PHE A 284 8.70 5.19 -19.39
CA PHE A 284 9.69 6.15 -19.89
C PHE A 284 11.09 5.85 -19.35
N GLN A 285 12.10 6.18 -20.13
CA GLN A 285 13.49 5.96 -19.75
C GLN A 285 13.84 6.76 -18.48
N GLY A 286 14.32 6.06 -17.45
CA GLY A 286 14.74 6.68 -16.19
C GLY A 286 13.65 6.78 -15.13
N GLU A 287 12.43 6.29 -15.40
CA GLU A 287 11.38 6.14 -14.39
C GLU A 287 11.87 5.20 -13.27
N LYS A 288 11.88 5.69 -12.03
CA LYS A 288 12.46 4.98 -10.87
C LYS A 288 11.40 4.25 -10.06
N HIS A 289 10.15 4.71 -10.13
CA HIS A 289 9.06 4.22 -9.30
C HIS A 289 7.78 4.01 -10.14
N PRO A 290 7.83 3.22 -11.23
CA PRO A 290 6.64 2.92 -12.01
C PRO A 290 5.52 2.28 -11.16
N PRO A 291 4.24 2.55 -11.48
CA PRO A 291 3.11 1.87 -10.85
C PRO A 291 3.12 0.39 -11.25
N THR A 292 3.40 -0.49 -10.29
CA THR A 292 3.67 -1.91 -10.56
C THR A 292 2.50 -2.86 -10.35
N TYR A 293 1.47 -2.39 -9.65
CA TYR A 293 0.30 -3.19 -9.33
C TYR A 293 -0.85 -2.77 -10.23
N ASP A 294 -1.49 -3.72 -10.90
CA ASP A 294 -2.71 -3.43 -11.66
C ASP A 294 -3.93 -4.08 -11.04
N LEU A 295 -5.05 -3.36 -11.09
CA LEU A 295 -6.35 -3.92 -10.76
C LEU A 295 -7.02 -4.36 -12.06
N ARG A 296 -7.27 -5.65 -12.18
CA ARG A 296 -8.01 -6.24 -13.28
C ARG A 296 -9.44 -6.49 -12.85
N VAL A 297 -10.39 -6.09 -13.68
CA VAL A 297 -11.81 -6.24 -13.42
C VAL A 297 -12.41 -7.16 -14.48
N TRP A 298 -13.42 -7.93 -14.09
CA TRP A 298 -14.12 -8.81 -15.00
C TRP A 298 -15.52 -8.28 -15.31
N SER A 299 -15.88 -8.28 -16.59
CA SER A 299 -17.23 -8.08 -17.09
C SER A 299 -17.64 -9.24 -18.02
N GLU A 300 -18.94 -9.51 -18.15
CA GLU A 300 -19.43 -10.50 -19.11
C GLU A 300 -19.12 -10.11 -20.56
N ALA A 301 -19.08 -8.81 -20.86
CA ALA A 301 -18.87 -8.29 -22.21
C ALA A 301 -17.40 -8.37 -22.65
N ASP A 302 -16.46 -8.03 -21.75
CA ASP A 302 -15.05 -7.84 -22.10
C ASP A 302 -14.12 -8.90 -21.51
N GLY A 303 -14.62 -9.75 -20.60
CA GLY A 303 -13.79 -10.64 -19.81
C GLY A 303 -12.86 -9.89 -18.86
N TRP A 304 -11.65 -10.40 -18.64
CA TRP A 304 -10.66 -9.78 -17.76
C TRP A 304 -9.92 -8.63 -18.43
N ALA A 305 -10.12 -7.41 -17.94
CA ALA A 305 -9.44 -6.22 -18.44
C ALA A 305 -8.75 -5.45 -17.30
N THR A 306 -7.58 -4.87 -17.56
CA THR A 306 -6.93 -3.95 -16.62
C THR A 306 -7.74 -2.66 -16.51
N LEU A 307 -8.12 -2.31 -15.29
CA LEU A 307 -8.78 -1.04 -14.97
C LEU A 307 -7.75 0.09 -14.88
N ALA A 308 -6.74 -0.09 -14.02
CA ALA A 308 -5.72 0.91 -13.74
C ALA A 308 -4.46 0.30 -13.12
N TRP A 309 -3.35 1.02 -13.21
CA TRP A 309 -2.06 0.74 -12.57
C TRP A 309 -1.86 1.66 -11.37
N PHE A 310 -1.58 1.11 -10.20
CA PHE A 310 -1.59 1.80 -8.92
C PHE A 310 -0.20 2.19 -8.44
N VAL A 311 -0.09 3.42 -7.94
CA VAL A 311 1.08 3.93 -7.22
C VAL A 311 0.96 3.55 -5.74
N GLY A 312 2.08 3.29 -5.07
CA GLY A 312 2.09 2.99 -3.63
C GLY A 312 1.82 1.52 -3.26
N GLY A 313 1.77 0.62 -4.24
CA GLY A 313 1.82 -0.83 -4.02
C GLY A 313 0.48 -1.57 -4.08
N ARG A 314 0.43 -2.75 -3.45
CA ARG A 314 -0.74 -3.66 -3.40
C ARG A 314 -1.96 -3.04 -2.73
N SER A 315 -1.78 -2.36 -1.59
CA SER A 315 -2.88 -1.87 -0.75
C SER A 315 -3.77 -0.84 -1.47
N PRO A 316 -3.22 0.14 -2.22
CA PRO A 316 -4.02 1.05 -3.05
C PRO A 316 -5.00 0.36 -4.01
N ALA A 317 -4.55 -0.70 -4.71
CA ALA A 317 -5.40 -1.46 -5.63
C ALA A 317 -6.54 -2.19 -4.91
N GLY A 318 -6.27 -2.80 -3.75
CA GLY A 318 -7.30 -3.46 -2.94
C GLY A 318 -8.33 -2.49 -2.35
N ILE A 319 -7.89 -1.30 -1.92
CA ILE A 319 -8.81 -0.22 -1.49
C ILE A 319 -9.71 0.21 -2.64
N ALA A 320 -9.15 0.40 -3.85
CA ALA A 320 -9.94 0.74 -5.02
C ALA A 320 -10.97 -0.35 -5.38
N ALA A 321 -10.59 -1.63 -5.33
CA ALA A 321 -11.52 -2.74 -5.55
C ALA A 321 -12.69 -2.73 -4.53
N THR A 322 -12.39 -2.41 -3.26
CA THR A 322 -13.41 -2.28 -2.22
C THR A 322 -14.34 -1.10 -2.47
N LEU A 323 -13.80 0.07 -2.84
CA LEU A 323 -14.57 1.29 -3.11
C LEU A 323 -15.39 1.19 -4.41
N LEU A 324 -14.90 0.43 -5.39
CA LEU A 324 -15.68 -0.01 -6.54
C LEU A 324 -16.80 -0.98 -6.17
N ARG A 325 -16.89 -1.44 -4.92
CA ARG A 325 -17.91 -2.40 -4.45
C ARG A 325 -17.90 -3.70 -5.25
N VAL A 326 -16.71 -4.20 -5.57
CA VAL A 326 -16.56 -5.46 -6.32
C VAL A 326 -17.26 -6.59 -5.56
N GLY A 327 -18.24 -7.23 -6.21
CA GLY A 327 -19.06 -8.28 -5.62
C GLY A 327 -20.14 -7.80 -4.64
N THR A 328 -20.25 -6.50 -4.33
CA THR A 328 -21.24 -5.91 -3.40
C THR A 328 -22.22 -4.95 -4.09
N GLY A 329 -22.55 -5.21 -5.35
CA GLY A 329 -23.45 -4.36 -6.14
C GLY A 329 -22.76 -3.19 -6.83
N GLY A 330 -21.43 -3.21 -6.91
CA GLY A 330 -20.64 -2.35 -7.80
C GLY A 330 -20.73 -2.76 -9.28
N PRO A 331 -19.99 -2.06 -10.17
CA PRO A 331 -20.02 -2.31 -11.61
C PRO A 331 -19.36 -3.64 -12.00
N TYR A 332 -18.57 -4.24 -11.11
CA TYR A 332 -17.86 -5.49 -11.37
C TYR A 332 -18.19 -6.53 -10.31
N ALA A 333 -18.45 -7.76 -10.75
CA ALA A 333 -18.64 -8.90 -9.87
C ALA A 333 -17.30 -9.41 -9.32
N TRP A 334 -16.24 -9.32 -10.11
CA TRP A 334 -14.92 -9.88 -9.82
C TRP A 334 -13.80 -8.92 -10.19
N ALA A 335 -12.75 -8.91 -9.39
CA ALA A 335 -11.49 -8.24 -9.70
C ALA A 335 -10.29 -9.01 -9.14
N GLU A 336 -9.10 -8.71 -9.65
CA GLU A 336 -7.83 -9.30 -9.26
C GLU A 336 -6.77 -8.23 -9.16
N THR A 337 -5.97 -8.26 -8.10
CA THR A 337 -4.76 -7.43 -8.03
C THR A 337 -3.59 -8.28 -8.46
N TRP A 338 -2.88 -7.82 -9.49
CA TRP A 338 -1.63 -8.41 -9.93
C TRP A 338 -0.49 -7.45 -9.64
N GLY A 339 0.68 -7.98 -9.32
CA GLY A 339 1.87 -7.18 -9.02
C GLY A 339 3.17 -7.91 -9.35
N PRO A 340 4.32 -7.30 -9.05
CA PRO A 340 5.63 -7.89 -9.28
C PRO A 340 5.73 -9.23 -8.55
N HIS A 341 6.21 -10.26 -9.23
CA HIS A 341 6.52 -11.50 -8.55
C HIS A 341 7.79 -11.33 -7.71
N PHE A 342 7.68 -11.57 -6.40
CA PHE A 342 8.81 -11.54 -5.47
C PHE A 342 9.25 -12.97 -5.15
N PRO A 343 10.23 -13.55 -5.86
CA PRO A 343 10.95 -14.69 -5.32
C PRO A 343 11.67 -14.21 -4.05
N GLY A 344 11.68 -15.03 -2.99
CA GLY A 344 11.97 -14.60 -1.62
C GLY A 344 13.10 -13.58 -1.46
N ALA A 345 12.75 -12.40 -0.92
CA ALA A 345 13.48 -11.30 -0.24
C ALA A 345 14.99 -11.03 -0.45
N HIS A 346 15.75 -11.75 -1.28
CA HIS A 346 17.21 -11.83 -1.15
C HIS A 346 18.01 -11.28 -2.34
N ALA A 347 17.40 -10.95 -3.48
CA ALA A 347 18.10 -10.34 -4.62
C ALA A 347 17.12 -9.76 -5.64
N HIS A 348 16.83 -8.45 -5.58
CA HIS A 348 15.76 -7.84 -6.39
C HIS A 348 16.28 -6.94 -7.53
N ASP A 349 16.02 -7.38 -8.76
CA ASP A 349 15.74 -6.51 -9.91
C ASP A 349 14.24 -6.69 -10.24
N TRP A 350 13.41 -5.89 -9.59
CA TRP A 350 11.96 -6.11 -9.43
C TRP A 350 11.13 -5.81 -10.69
N THR A 351 11.70 -5.14 -11.69
CA THR A 351 11.02 -4.85 -12.98
C THR A 351 11.12 -5.99 -13.99
N GLN A 352 11.87 -7.05 -13.68
CA GLN A 352 12.16 -8.14 -14.63
C GLN A 352 11.72 -9.54 -14.17
N GLU A 353 11.14 -9.65 -12.98
CA GLU A 353 10.89 -10.95 -12.32
C GLU A 353 9.50 -11.53 -12.59
N GLY A 354 8.79 -11.00 -13.59
CA GLY A 354 7.45 -11.43 -13.98
C GLY A 354 6.37 -10.92 -13.02
N ARG A 355 5.12 -11.32 -13.28
CA ARG A 355 3.96 -10.83 -12.53
C ARG A 355 3.20 -11.99 -11.89
N SER A 356 2.61 -11.74 -10.71
CA SER A 356 1.85 -12.75 -9.98
C SER A 356 0.57 -12.19 -9.39
N LEU A 357 -0.42 -13.08 -9.26
CA LEU A 357 -1.71 -12.78 -8.65
C LEU A 357 -1.53 -12.56 -7.14
N MET A 358 -1.83 -11.36 -6.67
CA MET A 358 -1.66 -10.92 -5.28
C MET A 358 -2.94 -11.05 -4.47
N ASP A 359 -4.07 -10.61 -5.05
CA ASP A 359 -5.38 -10.59 -4.40
C ASP A 359 -6.50 -10.97 -5.36
N ARG A 360 -7.59 -11.47 -4.77
CA ARG A 360 -8.87 -11.70 -5.44
C ARG A 360 -9.94 -10.86 -4.75
N HIS A 361 -10.80 -10.25 -5.53
CA HIS A 361 -11.89 -9.39 -5.06
C HIS A 361 -13.23 -9.87 -5.64
N PRO A 362 -14.28 -10.05 -4.83
CA PRO A 362 -14.23 -10.08 -3.37
C PRO A 362 -13.30 -11.18 -2.83
N ASP A 363 -12.85 -10.98 -1.60
CA ASP A 363 -11.99 -11.93 -0.89
C ASP A 363 -12.58 -13.34 -0.93
N GLU A 364 -11.72 -14.31 -1.23
CA GLU A 364 -12.06 -15.73 -1.19
C GLU A 364 -12.52 -16.10 0.23
N SER A 365 -13.57 -16.94 0.32
CA SER A 365 -14.03 -17.41 1.63
C SER A 365 -12.93 -18.21 2.34
N TYR A 366 -12.92 -18.21 3.68
CA TYR A 366 -11.91 -18.97 4.42
C TYR A 366 -11.93 -20.47 4.05
N ALA A 367 -13.12 -21.05 3.86
CA ALA A 367 -13.26 -22.45 3.49
C ALA A 367 -12.66 -22.77 2.11
N GLU A 368 -12.92 -21.94 1.10
CA GLU A 368 -12.34 -22.11 -0.24
C GLU A 368 -10.85 -21.82 -0.25
N GLY A 369 -10.41 -20.80 0.50
CA GLY A 369 -9.00 -20.50 0.72
C GLY A 369 -8.27 -21.70 1.32
N THR A 370 -8.78 -22.27 2.41
CA THR A 370 -8.24 -23.47 3.04
C THR A 370 -8.19 -24.65 2.07
N ALA A 371 -9.29 -24.96 1.37
CA ALA A 371 -9.32 -26.05 0.40
C ALA A 371 -8.29 -25.88 -0.72
N ARG A 372 -8.12 -24.65 -1.23
CA ARG A 372 -7.10 -24.32 -2.23
C ARG A 372 -5.67 -24.43 -1.69
N TYR A 373 -5.42 -23.97 -0.46
CA TYR A 373 -4.10 -24.11 0.17
C TYR A 373 -3.75 -25.57 0.46
N ASP A 374 -4.74 -26.37 0.87
CA ASP A 374 -4.56 -27.80 1.10
C ASP A 374 -4.32 -28.54 -0.22
N GLU A 375 -5.05 -28.21 -1.29
CA GLU A 375 -4.78 -28.72 -2.63
C GLU A 375 -3.38 -28.34 -3.12
N LYS A 376 -3.01 -27.07 -2.99
CA LYS A 376 -1.68 -26.59 -3.36
C LYS A 376 -0.58 -27.34 -2.59
N ARG A 377 -0.74 -27.51 -1.27
CA ARG A 377 0.23 -28.25 -0.44
C ARG A 377 0.33 -29.72 -0.85
N ARG A 378 -0.80 -30.35 -1.21
CA ARG A 378 -0.81 -31.73 -1.73
C ARG A 378 -0.07 -31.81 -3.06
N GLN A 379 -0.31 -30.87 -3.98
CA GLN A 379 0.40 -30.82 -5.26
C GLN A 379 1.89 -30.56 -5.08
N GLU A 380 2.30 -29.60 -4.24
CA GLU A 380 3.72 -29.33 -3.95
C GLU A 380 4.41 -30.56 -3.37
N THR A 381 3.74 -31.30 -2.48
CA THR A 381 4.26 -32.55 -1.92
C THR A 381 4.38 -33.64 -2.98
N ALA A 382 3.39 -33.76 -3.88
CA ALA A 382 3.40 -34.72 -4.97
C ALA A 382 4.51 -34.40 -6.00
N ASP A 383 4.67 -33.13 -6.37
CA ASP A 383 5.72 -32.65 -7.27
C ASP A 383 7.10 -32.93 -6.66
N LEU A 384 7.30 -32.63 -5.37
CA LEU A 384 8.55 -32.94 -4.67
C LEU A 384 8.83 -34.44 -4.64
N ALA A 385 7.83 -35.27 -4.32
CA ALA A 385 7.98 -36.73 -4.29
C ALA A 385 8.33 -37.30 -5.67
N ALA A 386 7.65 -36.83 -6.72
CA ALA A 386 7.92 -37.23 -8.10
C ALA A 386 9.33 -36.80 -8.54
N ALA A 387 9.73 -35.58 -8.19
CA ALA A 387 11.05 -35.05 -8.52
C ALA A 387 12.18 -35.81 -7.81
N LEU A 388 12.02 -36.14 -6.52
CA LEU A 388 12.98 -36.96 -5.78
C LEU A 388 13.07 -38.38 -6.37
N ALA A 389 11.94 -39.02 -6.66
CA ALA A 389 11.91 -40.34 -7.28
C ALA A 389 12.60 -40.35 -8.65
N GLY A 390 12.29 -39.36 -9.50
CA GLY A 390 12.91 -39.21 -10.83
C GLY A 390 14.43 -39.02 -10.75
N ARG A 391 14.91 -38.29 -9.75
CA ARG A 391 16.34 -38.06 -9.50
C ARG A 391 17.07 -39.19 -8.77
N SER A 392 16.35 -40.11 -8.15
CA SER A 392 16.94 -41.23 -7.39
C SER A 392 17.64 -42.28 -8.25
N GLY A 393 17.53 -42.20 -9.58
CA GLY A 393 18.08 -43.21 -10.49
C GLY A 393 17.46 -44.62 -10.32
N GLY A 394 16.25 -44.69 -9.75
CA GLY A 394 15.53 -45.94 -9.46
C GLY A 394 15.66 -46.44 -8.01
N ALA A 395 16.39 -45.73 -7.14
CA ALA A 395 16.48 -46.07 -5.72
C ALA A 395 15.19 -45.79 -4.94
N LEU A 396 14.34 -44.87 -5.42
CA LEU A 396 13.06 -44.53 -4.82
C LEU A 396 11.95 -44.49 -5.87
N THR A 397 10.83 -45.13 -5.56
CA THR A 397 9.54 -44.87 -6.22
C THR A 397 8.91 -43.58 -5.70
N THR A 398 7.92 -43.03 -6.43
CA THR A 398 7.17 -41.84 -5.98
C THR A 398 6.47 -42.09 -4.65
N GLU A 399 5.93 -43.28 -4.42
CA GLU A 399 5.29 -43.67 -3.16
C GLU A 399 6.29 -43.74 -2.02
N GLN A 400 7.48 -44.28 -2.24
CA GLN A 400 8.55 -44.32 -1.23
C GLN A 400 9.06 -42.92 -0.90
N ALA A 401 9.23 -42.05 -1.91
CA ALA A 401 9.60 -40.66 -1.70
C ALA A 401 8.53 -39.89 -0.90
N ALA A 402 7.25 -40.09 -1.21
CA ALA A 402 6.15 -39.49 -0.46
C ALA A 402 6.12 -39.97 1.00
N ALA A 403 6.27 -41.28 1.24
CA ALA A 403 6.35 -41.86 2.58
C ALA A 403 7.54 -41.32 3.37
N ARG A 404 8.68 -41.09 2.71
CA ARG A 404 9.87 -40.48 3.30
C ARG A 404 9.62 -39.02 3.70
N ILE A 405 8.93 -38.24 2.85
CA ILE A 405 8.51 -36.87 3.17
C ILE A 405 7.58 -36.84 4.39
N GLU A 406 6.63 -37.77 4.46
CA GLU A 406 5.70 -37.89 5.59
C GLU A 406 6.42 -38.27 6.88
N ALA A 407 7.26 -39.32 6.84
CA ALA A 407 8.01 -39.81 8.00
C ALA A 407 8.98 -38.76 8.56
N GLY A 408 9.68 -38.04 7.68
CA GLY A 408 10.64 -37.00 8.06
C GLY A 408 10.01 -35.69 8.54
N GLY A 409 8.75 -35.46 8.19
CA GLY A 409 7.98 -34.28 8.58
C GLY A 409 8.66 -32.96 8.19
N GLN A 410 8.48 -31.92 9.01
CA GLN A 410 9.03 -30.59 8.72
C GLN A 410 10.56 -30.58 8.69
N LYS A 411 11.23 -31.38 9.53
CA LYS A 411 12.70 -31.42 9.60
C LYS A 411 13.32 -31.87 8.28
N TYR A 412 12.75 -32.91 7.66
CA TYR A 412 13.23 -33.37 6.36
C TYR A 412 12.89 -32.39 5.23
N ARG A 413 11.74 -31.71 5.30
CA ARG A 413 11.41 -30.63 4.35
C ARG A 413 12.39 -29.46 4.46
N ASP A 414 12.72 -29.02 5.68
CA ASP A 414 13.69 -27.95 5.91
C ASP A 414 15.09 -28.36 5.40
N PHE A 415 15.45 -29.64 5.58
CA PHE A 415 16.68 -30.21 5.05
C PHE A 415 16.72 -30.19 3.51
N LEU A 416 15.65 -30.65 2.85
CA LEU A 416 15.53 -30.59 1.39
C LEU A 416 15.52 -29.16 0.85
N LEU A 417 14.88 -28.23 1.57
CA LEU A 417 14.86 -26.81 1.23
C LEU A 417 16.28 -26.22 1.20
N VAL A 418 17.18 -26.65 2.09
CA VAL A 418 18.58 -26.23 2.05
C VAL A 418 19.26 -26.71 0.77
N GLY A 419 18.99 -27.94 0.34
CA GLY A 419 19.46 -28.45 -0.95
C GLY A 419 18.95 -27.63 -2.14
N GLN A 420 17.65 -27.28 -2.13
CA GLN A 420 17.04 -26.40 -3.13
C GLN A 420 17.68 -25.00 -3.13
N ILE A 421 17.93 -24.41 -1.97
CA ILE A 421 18.56 -23.08 -1.82
C ILE A 421 19.96 -23.07 -2.44
N CYS A 422 20.76 -24.13 -2.28
CA CYS A 422 22.07 -24.22 -2.93
C CYS A 422 21.98 -24.12 -4.47
N ILE A 423 20.94 -24.73 -5.05
CA ILE A 423 20.68 -24.63 -6.50
C ILE A 423 20.21 -23.21 -6.87
N MET A 424 19.31 -22.63 -6.07
CA MET A 424 18.83 -21.25 -6.28
C MET A 424 19.97 -20.23 -6.21
N ASP A 425 20.91 -20.38 -5.27
CA ASP A 425 22.09 -19.52 -5.14
C ASP A 425 22.93 -19.55 -6.43
N ALA A 426 23.23 -20.75 -6.95
CA ALA A 426 23.99 -20.94 -8.18
C ALA A 426 23.29 -20.32 -9.41
N LEU A 427 21.99 -20.58 -9.56
CA LEU A 427 21.17 -20.02 -10.63
C LEU A 427 21.08 -18.51 -10.56
N ASN A 428 20.92 -17.93 -9.37
CA ASN A 428 20.84 -16.48 -9.19
C ASN A 428 22.17 -15.80 -9.46
N GLU A 429 23.30 -16.35 -9.01
CA GLU A 429 24.62 -15.81 -9.33
C GLU A 429 24.83 -15.75 -10.85
N LYS A 430 24.53 -16.86 -11.55
CA LYS A 430 24.64 -16.92 -13.01
C LYS A 430 23.67 -15.98 -13.72
N ARG A 431 22.43 -15.87 -13.24
CA ARG A 431 21.40 -14.95 -13.76
C ARG A 431 21.85 -13.50 -13.67
N LEU A 432 22.43 -13.09 -12.55
CA LEU A 432 22.88 -11.71 -12.32
C LEU A 432 24.09 -11.34 -13.19
N ALA A 433 24.92 -12.32 -13.53
CA ALA A 433 26.07 -12.14 -14.41
C ALA A 433 25.73 -12.23 -15.92
N ALA A 434 24.52 -12.65 -16.27
CA ALA A 434 24.10 -12.89 -17.65
C ALA A 434 23.24 -11.75 -18.20
N GLU A 435 23.21 -11.63 -19.53
CA GLU A 435 22.34 -10.71 -20.27
C GLU A 435 21.51 -11.47 -21.32
N GLY A 436 20.45 -10.84 -21.83
CA GLY A 436 19.61 -11.37 -22.92
C GLY A 436 19.01 -12.76 -22.63
N ASP A 437 19.06 -13.65 -23.63
CA ASP A 437 18.44 -14.97 -23.58
C ASP A 437 19.00 -15.89 -22.48
N GLU A 438 20.28 -15.73 -22.11
CA GLU A 438 20.90 -16.53 -21.05
C GLU A 438 20.31 -16.18 -19.69
N ARG A 439 20.09 -14.89 -19.42
CA ARG A 439 19.40 -14.43 -18.21
C ARG A 439 17.97 -14.95 -18.14
N LEU A 440 17.25 -14.93 -19.26
CA LEU A 440 15.89 -15.50 -19.34
C LEU A 440 15.89 -17.02 -19.14
N ARG A 441 16.89 -17.74 -19.65
CA ARG A 441 17.03 -19.19 -19.46
C ARG A 441 17.26 -19.54 -17.99
N MET A 442 18.17 -18.84 -17.30
CA MET A 442 18.39 -19.04 -15.86
C MET A 442 17.14 -18.74 -15.06
N ARG A 443 16.36 -17.73 -15.48
CA ARG A 443 15.08 -17.43 -14.86
C ARG A 443 14.06 -18.56 -15.02
N LYS A 444 13.90 -19.10 -16.22
CA LYS A 444 13.01 -20.25 -16.47
C LYS A 444 13.41 -21.46 -15.62
N ALA A 445 14.71 -21.69 -15.43
CA ALA A 445 15.21 -22.76 -14.57
C ALA A 445 14.87 -22.53 -13.08
N LEU A 446 14.97 -21.28 -12.58
CA LEU A 446 14.51 -20.93 -11.23
C LEU A 446 13.01 -21.17 -11.06
N ASP A 447 12.19 -20.70 -12.00
CA ASP A 447 10.74 -20.88 -11.95
C ASP A 447 10.36 -22.38 -11.97
N ALA A 448 11.06 -23.20 -12.76
CA ALA A 448 10.84 -24.64 -12.83
C ALA A 448 11.28 -25.37 -11.54
N LEU A 449 12.37 -24.93 -10.92
CA LEU A 449 12.84 -25.43 -9.63
C LEU A 449 11.86 -25.10 -8.50
N GLU A 450 11.36 -23.86 -8.43
CA GLU A 450 10.46 -23.42 -7.38
C GLU A 450 9.07 -24.04 -7.50
N LYS A 451 8.55 -24.19 -8.73
CA LYS A 451 7.18 -24.68 -8.97
C LYS A 451 7.06 -26.19 -9.00
N HIS A 452 8.04 -26.87 -9.60
CA HIS A 452 7.95 -28.30 -9.92
C HIS A 452 9.15 -29.11 -9.46
N HIS A 453 10.07 -28.51 -8.68
CA HIS A 453 11.31 -29.15 -8.26
C HIS A 453 12.15 -29.70 -9.42
N GLN A 454 12.00 -29.14 -10.63
CA GLN A 454 12.73 -29.60 -11.82
C GLN A 454 14.19 -29.13 -11.77
N VAL A 455 15.11 -30.05 -12.05
CA VAL A 455 16.54 -29.78 -12.11
C VAL A 455 17.10 -30.47 -13.35
N ASP A 456 17.51 -29.68 -14.34
CA ASP A 456 18.16 -30.20 -15.55
C ASP A 456 19.66 -30.43 -15.30
N ASP A 457 20.30 -31.29 -16.12
CA ASP A 457 21.73 -31.63 -15.97
C ASP A 457 22.65 -30.40 -15.92
N LEU A 458 22.38 -29.39 -16.75
CA LEU A 458 23.11 -28.12 -16.74
C LEU A 458 23.05 -27.43 -15.38
N VAL A 459 21.91 -27.50 -14.69
CA VAL A 459 21.71 -26.88 -13.37
C VAL A 459 22.49 -27.66 -12.31
N ILE A 460 22.56 -28.99 -12.43
CA ILE A 460 23.38 -29.84 -11.57
C ILE A 460 24.86 -29.48 -11.71
N GLU A 461 25.35 -29.38 -12.94
CA GLU A 461 26.74 -28.99 -13.23
C GLU A 461 27.07 -27.60 -12.69
N LEU A 462 26.19 -26.62 -12.94
CA LEU A 462 26.31 -25.25 -12.43
C LEU A 462 26.38 -25.23 -10.90
N THR A 463 25.49 -25.97 -10.23
CA THR A 463 25.42 -26.00 -8.77
C THR A 463 26.65 -26.66 -8.16
N ARG A 464 27.16 -27.75 -8.74
CA ARG A 464 28.40 -28.39 -8.29
C ARG A 464 29.60 -27.45 -8.43
N ALA A 465 29.72 -26.72 -9.53
CA ALA A 465 30.78 -25.74 -9.75
C ALA A 465 30.68 -24.56 -8.77
N HIS A 466 29.45 -24.07 -8.51
CA HIS A 466 29.19 -23.03 -7.51
C HIS A 466 29.62 -23.48 -6.12
N MET A 467 29.18 -24.67 -5.67
CA MET A 467 29.53 -25.21 -4.34
C MET A 467 31.05 -25.38 -4.17
N ALA A 468 31.78 -25.79 -5.21
CA ALA A 468 33.24 -25.95 -5.13
C ALA A 468 34.00 -24.63 -4.95
N THR A 469 33.39 -23.49 -5.30
CA THR A 469 34.03 -22.17 -5.33
C THR A 469 33.33 -21.13 -4.44
N ASN A 470 32.30 -21.55 -3.69
CA ASN A 470 31.41 -20.65 -2.98
C ASN A 470 32.16 -19.86 -1.91
N ARG A 471 32.38 -18.57 -2.16
CA ARG A 471 33.08 -17.70 -1.21
C ARG A 471 32.33 -17.54 0.11
N ARG A 472 31.01 -17.74 0.16
CA ARG A 472 30.23 -17.70 1.41
C ARG A 472 30.59 -18.86 2.34
N ASP A 473 31.11 -19.97 1.81
CA ASP A 473 31.55 -21.10 2.62
C ASP A 473 32.77 -20.79 3.48
N ALA A 474 33.53 -19.73 3.20
CA ALA A 474 34.60 -19.27 4.09
C ALA A 474 34.09 -18.86 5.48
N HIS A 475 32.80 -18.55 5.63
CA HIS A 475 32.18 -18.14 6.90
C HIS A 475 31.45 -19.28 7.64
N TYR A 476 31.29 -20.45 7.01
CA TYR A 476 30.64 -21.62 7.62
C TYR A 476 31.64 -22.54 8.30
N THR A 477 31.20 -23.20 9.38
CA THR A 477 31.97 -24.28 10.01
C THR A 477 32.03 -25.49 9.07
N GLU A 478 33.07 -26.32 9.21
CA GLU A 478 33.19 -27.59 8.47
C GLU A 478 32.02 -28.56 8.69
N GLY A 479 31.30 -28.44 9.81
CA GLY A 479 30.06 -29.17 10.04
C GLY A 479 28.91 -28.65 9.18
N ALA A 480 28.75 -27.33 9.09
CA ALA A 480 27.69 -26.70 8.30
C ALA A 480 27.89 -26.91 6.79
N LYS A 481 29.14 -26.89 6.30
CA LYS A 481 29.45 -27.21 4.90
C LYS A 481 29.03 -28.63 4.53
N ARG A 482 29.46 -29.62 5.32
CA ARG A 482 29.09 -31.04 5.12
C ARG A 482 27.59 -31.25 5.20
N TRP A 483 26.90 -30.55 6.10
CA TRP A 483 25.45 -30.61 6.20
C TRP A 483 24.75 -30.05 4.95
N ARG A 484 25.21 -28.91 4.41
CA ARG A 484 24.71 -28.35 3.14
C ARG A 484 24.99 -29.26 1.95
N GLU A 485 26.18 -29.84 1.87
CA GLU A 485 26.55 -30.81 0.83
C GLU A 485 25.66 -32.06 0.91
N ARG A 486 25.42 -32.59 2.11
CA ARG A 486 24.51 -33.72 2.31
C ARG A 486 23.08 -33.38 1.93
N ALA A 487 22.60 -32.18 2.29
CA ALA A 487 21.27 -31.69 1.90
C ALA A 487 21.13 -31.56 0.39
N LEU A 488 22.15 -31.02 -0.29
CA LEU A 488 22.18 -30.93 -1.75
C LEU A 488 22.23 -32.32 -2.39
N GLN A 489 23.06 -33.22 -1.88
CA GLN A 489 23.15 -34.60 -2.37
C GLN A 489 21.80 -35.31 -2.21
N GLU A 490 21.17 -35.22 -1.05
CA GLU A 490 19.86 -35.80 -0.80
C GLU A 490 18.78 -35.21 -1.72
N TYR A 491 18.85 -33.92 -2.03
CA TYR A 491 17.91 -33.28 -2.94
C TYR A 491 18.13 -33.70 -4.41
N LEU A 492 19.38 -33.85 -4.85
CA LEU A 492 19.75 -34.14 -6.24
C LEU A 492 19.84 -35.63 -6.59
N GLU A 493 20.21 -36.47 -5.63
CA GLU A 493 20.49 -37.90 -5.81
C GLU A 493 20.06 -38.66 -4.53
N PRO A 494 18.77 -38.67 -4.17
CA PRO A 494 18.31 -39.38 -2.98
C PRO A 494 18.51 -40.89 -3.14
N GLY A 495 19.18 -41.52 -2.17
CA GLY A 495 19.44 -42.96 -2.13
C GLY A 495 18.68 -43.67 -0.99
N GLU A 496 18.83 -44.99 -0.90
CA GLU A 496 18.23 -45.79 0.20
C GLU A 496 18.83 -45.43 1.57
N ASP A 497 20.08 -44.97 1.61
CA ASP A 497 20.75 -44.55 2.83
C ASP A 497 20.23 -43.19 3.32
N VAL A 498 19.71 -43.18 4.55
CA VAL A 498 19.21 -41.98 5.24
C VAL A 498 20.20 -41.45 6.29
N ALA A 499 21.42 -41.99 6.35
CA ALA A 499 22.45 -41.50 7.26
C ALA A 499 22.74 -40.01 7.00
N GLY A 500 22.71 -39.23 8.09
CA GLY A 500 22.93 -37.78 8.05
C GLY A 500 21.80 -36.98 7.40
N VAL A 501 20.62 -37.59 7.18
CA VAL A 501 19.43 -36.90 6.65
C VAL A 501 18.53 -36.49 7.82
N ASP A 502 18.38 -35.20 8.04
CA ASP A 502 17.60 -34.69 9.16
C ASP A 502 16.11 -35.05 9.03
N GLY A 503 15.51 -35.44 10.15
CA GLY A 503 14.10 -35.86 10.21
C GLY A 503 13.90 -37.35 10.01
N LEU A 504 14.87 -38.08 9.45
CA LEU A 504 14.79 -39.52 9.26
C LEU A 504 15.70 -40.24 10.26
N THR A 505 15.21 -41.35 10.80
CA THR A 505 16.04 -42.27 11.61
C THR A 505 16.66 -43.31 10.70
N ALA A 506 17.99 -43.42 10.77
CA ALA A 506 18.77 -44.47 10.11
C ALA A 506 18.43 -45.88 10.62
#